data_AF-A0A945QKZ5-F1
#
_entry.id   AF-A0A945QKZ5-F1
#
_cell.length_a   1.000
_cell.length_b   1.000
_cell.length_c   1.000
_cell.angle_alpha   90.00
_cell.angle_beta   90.00
_cell.angle_gamma   90.00
#
_symmetry.space_group_name_H-M   'P 1'
#
loop_
_entity.id
_entity.type
_entity.pdbx_description
1 polymer ?
#
loop_
_entity_poly.entity_id
_entity_poly.type
_entity_poly.pdbx_seq_one_letter_code
_entity_poly.pdbx_strand_id
1 'polypeptide(L)'
;MEVTSPGFKANAREALDDTTLQKALGFVKVGFVDRRAKAAARLPEFEALRDQAKAIKDHTLANLDLYLERFEEKVTEAGGKVHWCRDGAEARATILEICRRLEARTVTKGKSMIAEEIALNDFLEEKGIEPVETDLGEYIIQLRHEPPSHIIAPAVHLVKEQVSDAFREAHTDLPADRNLDEAPTLLAEARAILRRKFLAADVGITGANFLIAETGSTVIVTNEGNGDLTQTLPRAHIVLASLEKVVPTLEDASTILRVLARSATGQEFSVYTTFSTGPRRAEDLDGPEEFHVVLLDNGRSAMLGTEFQDMLRCIRCGACLNHCPVYGAVGGHAYGWVYPGPMGAVLTPSLVGIDKTGHLPNASSFCGRCEAVCPMRIPLPKMMRHWREREFERHMTPAAARTALGLWAWLAARPRLYGLLADFGMRALRLWARGRGALVRVPLAGGWTAARDLPAPEGRSFQAQWRRRGGARLARRATMFSTACAGPMPGPPGAPSRVKSTPAWPRLRPIWCPRAASSHPARASIFSSPWPKRRRRVSPGSTPPTPFRPKWCVICAPRTCPCASPWRRTRVCGRPASTRTPCWRCARGRATARTRPA
;
A
#
# COMPACT_ATOMS: atom_id res chain seq x y z
N MET A 1 9.72 0.26 -18.81
CA MET A 1 8.27 0.55 -18.78
C MET A 1 7.99 2.03 -19.01
N GLU A 2 7.34 2.33 -20.13
CA GLU A 2 6.87 3.68 -20.45
C GLU A 2 5.57 4.03 -19.69
N VAL A 3 5.37 5.32 -19.41
CA VAL A 3 4.16 5.81 -18.73
C VAL A 3 3.07 6.07 -19.77
N THR A 4 1.97 5.32 -19.71
CA THR A 4 0.81 5.45 -20.60
C THR A 4 -0.41 6.08 -19.91
N SER A 5 -0.25 6.58 -18.68
CA SER A 5 -1.30 7.26 -17.90
C SER A 5 -2.04 8.43 -18.61
N PRO A 6 -1.47 9.17 -19.60
CA PRO A 6 -2.26 10.12 -20.40
C PRO A 6 -3.42 9.45 -21.16
N GLY A 7 -3.29 8.16 -21.50
CA GLY A 7 -4.31 7.35 -22.15
C GLY A 7 -5.46 6.90 -21.25
N PHE A 8 -5.47 7.25 -19.95
CA PHE A 8 -6.40 6.72 -18.95
C PHE A 8 -7.87 6.64 -19.42
N LYS A 9 -8.39 7.68 -20.08
CA LYS A 9 -9.79 7.71 -20.53
C LYS A 9 -10.10 6.70 -21.64
N ALA A 10 -9.15 6.46 -22.54
CA ALA A 10 -9.29 5.47 -23.60
C ALA A 10 -9.20 4.07 -23.00
N ASN A 11 -8.15 3.82 -22.22
CA ASN A 11 -7.92 2.54 -21.54
C ASN A 11 -9.11 2.17 -20.62
N ALA A 12 -9.70 3.15 -19.93
CA ALA A 12 -10.88 2.93 -19.11
C ALA A 12 -12.13 2.54 -19.90
N ARG A 13 -12.31 3.03 -21.14
CA ARG A 13 -13.44 2.61 -22.00
C ARG A 13 -13.24 1.19 -22.47
N GLU A 14 -12.06 0.89 -22.98
CA GLU A 14 -11.69 -0.46 -23.41
C GLU A 14 -11.86 -1.48 -22.27
N ALA A 15 -11.37 -1.15 -21.07
CA ALA A 15 -11.54 -2.00 -19.90
C ALA A 15 -13.00 -2.22 -19.48
N LEU A 16 -13.89 -1.23 -19.71
CA LEU A 16 -15.32 -1.38 -19.41
C LEU A 16 -16.04 -2.26 -20.43
N ASP A 17 -15.55 -2.28 -21.68
CA ASP A 17 -16.11 -3.08 -22.77
C ASP A 17 -15.55 -4.53 -22.78
N ASP A 18 -14.41 -4.79 -22.12
CA ASP A 18 -13.82 -6.12 -21.97
C ASP A 18 -14.60 -7.01 -20.99
N THR A 19 -15.46 -7.86 -21.54
CA THR A 19 -16.27 -8.82 -20.77
C THR A 19 -15.46 -9.83 -19.94
N THR A 20 -14.27 -10.22 -20.39
CA THR A 20 -13.39 -11.16 -19.68
C THR A 20 -12.79 -10.49 -18.45
N LEU A 21 -12.29 -9.27 -18.62
CA LEU A 21 -11.82 -8.44 -17.52
C LEU A 21 -12.94 -8.17 -16.50
N GLN A 22 -14.15 -7.83 -16.95
CA GLN A 22 -15.29 -7.61 -16.05
C GLN A 22 -15.64 -8.86 -15.24
N LYS A 23 -15.55 -10.05 -15.85
CA LYS A 23 -15.72 -11.33 -15.15
C LYS A 23 -14.62 -11.55 -14.09
N ALA A 24 -13.36 -11.31 -14.45
CA ALA A 24 -12.22 -11.46 -13.53
C ALA A 24 -12.32 -10.49 -12.33
N LEU A 25 -12.59 -9.20 -12.57
CA LEU A 25 -12.75 -8.18 -11.53
C LEU A 25 -13.97 -8.40 -10.63
N GLY A 26 -15.00 -9.08 -11.12
CA GLY A 26 -16.17 -9.47 -10.32
C GLY A 26 -15.80 -10.29 -9.08
N PHE A 27 -14.83 -11.20 -9.19
CA PHE A 27 -14.36 -12.02 -8.08
C PHE A 27 -13.59 -11.22 -7.01
N VAL A 28 -12.85 -10.19 -7.44
CA VAL A 28 -12.07 -9.31 -6.56
C VAL A 28 -12.96 -8.53 -5.60
N LYS A 29 -14.10 -8.02 -6.09
CA LYS A 29 -15.03 -7.18 -5.33
C LYS A 29 -15.58 -7.85 -4.08
N VAL A 30 -15.82 -9.16 -4.13
CA VAL A 30 -16.46 -9.90 -3.03
C VAL A 30 -15.41 -10.55 -2.12
N GLY A 31 -14.35 -11.14 -2.68
CA GLY A 31 -13.40 -11.96 -1.93
C GLY A 31 -12.58 -11.19 -0.89
N PHE A 32 -11.84 -10.16 -1.33
CA PHE A 32 -10.87 -9.48 -0.44
C PHE A 32 -11.54 -8.60 0.62
N VAL A 33 -12.63 -7.92 0.25
CA VAL A 33 -13.36 -6.99 1.13
C VAL A 33 -13.96 -7.74 2.32
N ASP A 34 -14.65 -8.85 2.06
CA ASP A 34 -15.32 -9.64 3.09
C ASP A 34 -14.31 -10.37 3.99
N ARG A 35 -13.25 -10.94 3.41
CA ARG A 35 -12.19 -11.61 4.18
C ARG A 35 -11.50 -10.64 5.12
N ARG A 36 -11.14 -9.43 4.65
CA ARG A 36 -10.59 -8.37 5.49
C ARG A 36 -11.53 -8.01 6.62
N ALA A 37 -12.82 -7.78 6.33
CA ALA A 37 -13.80 -7.39 7.34
C ALA A 37 -13.90 -8.44 8.45
N LYS A 38 -13.96 -9.73 8.09
CA LYS A 38 -13.96 -10.85 9.04
C LYS A 38 -12.65 -10.93 9.83
N ALA A 39 -11.50 -10.75 9.19
CA ALA A 39 -10.20 -10.81 9.84
C ALA A 39 -10.00 -9.68 10.85
N ALA A 40 -10.44 -8.46 10.51
CA ALA A 40 -10.44 -7.32 11.41
C ALA A 40 -11.40 -7.53 12.59
N ALA A 41 -12.62 -8.00 12.34
CA ALA A 41 -13.60 -8.25 13.39
C ALA A 41 -13.19 -9.32 14.41
N ARG A 42 -12.36 -10.29 13.99
CA ARG A 42 -11.78 -11.32 14.88
C ARG A 42 -10.66 -10.80 15.78
N LEU A 43 -10.22 -9.55 15.59
CA LEU A 43 -9.18 -8.93 16.39
C LEU A 43 -9.70 -7.63 17.01
N PRO A 44 -10.29 -7.68 18.23
CA PRO A 44 -10.93 -6.52 18.86
C PRO A 44 -10.04 -5.27 18.92
N GLU A 45 -8.73 -5.45 19.07
CA GLU A 45 -7.73 -4.38 19.11
C GLU A 45 -7.25 -3.88 17.73
N PHE A 46 -7.84 -4.34 16.62
CA PHE A 46 -7.37 -4.01 15.26
C PHE A 46 -7.28 -2.51 15.00
N GLU A 47 -8.26 -1.71 15.45
CA GLU A 47 -8.21 -0.26 15.26
C GLU A 47 -7.06 0.39 16.06
N ALA A 48 -6.78 -0.11 17.28
CA ALA A 48 -5.64 0.35 18.07
C ALA A 48 -4.31 -0.02 17.40
N LEU A 49 -4.21 -1.22 16.81
CA LEU A 49 -3.03 -1.63 16.04
C LEU A 49 -2.80 -0.77 14.80
N ARG A 50 -3.86 -0.30 14.13
CA ARG A 50 -3.73 0.66 13.01
C ARG A 50 -3.10 1.97 13.48
N ASP A 51 -3.52 2.45 14.65
CA ASP A 51 -3.01 3.70 15.21
C ASP A 51 -1.57 3.55 15.69
N GLN A 52 -1.21 2.40 16.28
CA GLN A 52 0.17 2.05 16.61
C GLN A 52 1.05 1.94 15.36
N ALA A 53 0.61 1.20 14.34
CA ALA A 53 1.36 1.07 13.08
C ALA A 53 1.57 2.43 12.39
N LYS A 54 0.57 3.32 12.44
CA LYS A 54 0.70 4.71 11.99
C LYS A 54 1.77 5.46 12.80
N ALA A 55 1.70 5.40 14.13
CA ALA A 55 2.64 6.09 15.02
C ALA A 55 4.09 5.62 14.82
N ILE A 56 4.30 4.31 14.67
CA ILE A 56 5.61 3.73 14.34
C ILE A 56 6.16 4.34 13.05
N LYS A 57 5.36 4.34 11.97
CA LYS A 57 5.81 4.90 10.69
C LYS A 57 6.01 6.41 10.74
N ASP A 58 5.18 7.17 11.46
CA ASP A 58 5.40 8.61 11.63
C ASP A 58 6.71 8.89 12.36
N HIS A 59 6.98 8.16 13.45
CA HIS A 59 8.24 8.25 14.19
C HIS A 59 9.44 7.88 13.31
N THR A 60 9.31 6.81 12.52
CA THR A 60 10.37 6.37 11.62
C THR A 60 10.65 7.42 10.55
N LEU A 61 9.61 7.99 9.94
CA LEU A 61 9.77 9.01 8.89
C LEU A 61 10.36 10.33 9.43
N ALA A 62 10.10 10.66 10.70
CA ALA A 62 10.69 11.82 11.37
C ALA A 62 12.18 11.64 11.70
N ASN A 63 12.68 10.40 11.72
CA ASN A 63 14.07 10.04 12.04
C ASN A 63 14.65 9.11 10.95
N LEU A 64 14.23 9.32 9.70
CA LEU A 64 14.46 8.35 8.63
C LEU A 64 15.95 8.16 8.35
N ASP A 65 16.69 9.26 8.32
CA ASP A 65 18.15 9.33 8.20
C ASP A 65 18.86 8.44 9.24
N LEU A 66 18.51 8.61 10.53
CA LEU A 66 19.13 7.86 11.62
C LEU A 66 18.87 6.35 11.51
N TYR A 67 17.65 5.96 11.15
CA TYR A 67 17.30 4.54 11.00
C TYR A 67 17.91 3.90 9.76
N LEU A 68 18.10 4.69 8.70
CA LEU A 68 18.75 4.28 7.47
C LEU A 68 20.25 4.03 7.68
N GLU A 69 20.95 4.94 8.34
CA GLU A 69 22.36 4.76 8.74
C GLU A 69 22.52 3.57 9.67
N ARG A 70 21.65 3.45 10.68
CA ARG A 70 21.67 2.32 11.61
C ARG A 70 21.44 0.98 10.92
N PHE A 71 20.52 0.94 9.95
CA PHE A 71 20.28 -0.25 9.16
C PHE A 71 21.53 -0.64 8.35
N GLU A 72 22.19 0.32 7.71
CA GLU A 72 23.43 0.09 6.96
C GLU A 72 24.57 -0.44 7.84
N GLU A 73 24.77 0.17 9.01
CA GLU A 73 25.73 -0.31 10.01
C GLU A 73 25.49 -1.80 10.30
N LYS A 74 24.24 -2.16 10.59
CA LYS A 74 23.89 -3.53 10.97
C LYS A 74 24.00 -4.54 9.83
N VAL A 75 23.63 -4.16 8.61
CA VAL A 75 23.84 -4.99 7.43
C VAL A 75 25.34 -5.25 7.22
N THR A 76 26.17 -4.21 7.38
CA THR A 76 27.63 -4.31 7.23
C THR A 76 28.26 -5.17 8.33
N GLU A 77 27.84 -4.99 9.58
CA GLU A 77 28.24 -5.85 10.71
C GLU A 77 27.90 -7.32 10.46
N ALA A 78 26.77 -7.60 9.81
CA ALA A 78 26.34 -8.95 9.45
C ALA A 78 27.07 -9.52 8.20
N GLY A 79 28.01 -8.78 7.60
CA GLY A 79 28.75 -9.20 6.41
C GLY A 79 28.05 -8.91 5.07
N GLY A 80 26.95 -8.16 5.09
CA GLY A 80 26.29 -7.68 3.89
C GLY A 80 26.86 -6.37 3.36
N LYS A 81 26.36 -5.90 2.21
CA LYS A 81 26.72 -4.61 1.61
C LYS A 81 25.47 -3.81 1.25
N VAL A 82 25.42 -2.55 1.67
CA VAL A 82 24.38 -1.60 1.26
C VAL A 82 24.86 -0.74 0.11
N HIS A 83 23.98 -0.50 -0.86
CA HIS A 83 24.22 0.36 -2.01
C HIS A 83 23.12 1.43 -2.07
N TRP A 84 23.50 2.69 -1.97
CA TRP A 84 22.60 3.83 -2.04
C TRP A 84 22.39 4.28 -3.48
N CYS A 85 21.15 4.24 -3.96
CA CYS A 85 20.79 4.62 -5.32
C CYS A 85 19.78 5.77 -5.30
N ARG A 86 20.14 6.88 -5.94
CA ARG A 86 19.30 8.08 -6.05
C ARG A 86 18.10 7.85 -6.94
N ASP A 87 18.29 7.09 -8.01
CA ASP A 87 17.29 6.83 -9.03
C ASP A 87 17.37 5.40 -9.60
N GLY A 88 16.41 5.09 -10.49
CA GLY A 88 16.35 3.78 -11.13
C GLY A 88 17.48 3.47 -12.11
N ALA A 89 18.23 4.47 -12.61
CA ALA A 89 19.38 4.21 -13.46
C ALA A 89 20.57 3.70 -12.62
N GLU A 90 20.82 4.32 -11.46
CA GLU A 90 21.86 3.87 -10.52
C GLU A 90 21.56 2.49 -9.93
N ALA A 91 20.31 2.22 -9.58
CA ALA A 91 19.92 0.90 -9.08
C ALA A 91 20.15 -0.20 -10.13
N ARG A 92 19.74 0.05 -11.38
CA ARG A 92 19.98 -0.88 -12.49
C ARG A 92 21.48 -1.09 -12.75
N ALA A 93 22.27 -0.03 -12.76
CA ALA A 93 23.71 -0.12 -12.95
C ALA A 93 24.40 -0.94 -11.84
N THR A 94 24.01 -0.70 -10.59
CA THR A 94 24.53 -1.42 -9.41
C THR A 94 24.21 -2.90 -9.48
N ILE A 95 22.95 -3.26 -9.79
CA ILE A 95 22.54 -4.66 -9.91
C ILE A 95 23.31 -5.34 -11.05
N LEU A 96 23.45 -4.69 -12.20
CA LEU A 96 24.21 -5.21 -13.33
C LEU A 96 25.70 -5.43 -12.99
N GLU A 97 26.32 -4.52 -12.23
CA GLU A 97 27.70 -4.67 -11.77
C GLU A 97 27.87 -5.94 -10.91
N ILE A 98 26.95 -6.15 -9.96
CA ILE A 98 26.95 -7.36 -9.11
C ILE A 98 26.79 -8.61 -9.97
N CYS A 99 25.82 -8.63 -10.88
CA CYS A 99 25.58 -9.77 -11.77
C CYS A 99 26.80 -10.06 -12.66
N ARG A 100 27.42 -9.03 -13.25
CA ARG A 100 28.61 -9.18 -14.10
C ARG A 100 29.82 -9.71 -13.34
N ARG A 101 30.06 -9.20 -12.13
CA ARG A 101 31.16 -9.67 -11.26
C ARG A 101 31.00 -11.15 -10.89
N LEU A 102 29.76 -11.63 -10.78
CA LEU A 102 29.45 -13.03 -10.50
C LEU A 102 29.36 -13.89 -11.76
N GLU A 103 29.56 -13.30 -12.94
CA GLU A 103 29.38 -13.94 -14.26
C GLU A 103 27.98 -14.56 -14.43
N ALA A 104 26.97 -13.93 -13.80
CA ALA A 104 25.61 -14.41 -13.78
C ALA A 104 25.00 -14.41 -15.20
N ARG A 105 24.38 -15.53 -15.57
CA ARG A 105 23.61 -15.67 -16.82
C ARG A 105 22.12 -15.64 -16.56
N THR A 106 21.71 -16.12 -15.38
CA THR A 106 20.30 -16.19 -15.00
C THR A 106 20.09 -15.62 -13.60
N VAL A 107 18.99 -14.90 -13.43
CA VAL A 107 18.57 -14.41 -12.12
C VAL A 107 17.15 -14.86 -11.82
N THR A 108 16.92 -15.34 -10.60
CA THR A 108 15.55 -15.53 -10.12
C THR A 108 15.11 -14.28 -9.39
N LYS A 109 13.88 -13.84 -9.64
CA LYS A 109 13.33 -12.63 -9.06
C LYS A 109 12.00 -12.94 -8.39
N GLY A 110 11.92 -12.59 -7.11
CA GLY A 110 10.65 -12.52 -6.39
C GLY A 110 9.92 -11.22 -6.72
N LYS A 111 8.60 -11.24 -6.61
CA LYS A 111 7.74 -10.08 -6.83
C LYS A 111 8.25 -8.80 -6.15
N SER A 112 8.44 -7.74 -6.93
CA SER A 112 8.87 -6.44 -6.42
C SER A 112 8.35 -5.28 -7.28
N MET A 113 7.44 -4.48 -6.72
CA MET A 113 6.89 -3.31 -7.43
C MET A 113 7.94 -2.27 -7.79
N ILE A 114 9.03 -2.15 -7.03
CA ILE A 114 10.11 -1.20 -7.33
C ILE A 114 11.08 -1.72 -8.39
N ALA A 115 11.15 -3.04 -8.59
CA ALA A 115 11.83 -3.60 -9.75
C ALA A 115 11.03 -3.30 -11.03
N GLU A 116 9.70 -3.37 -10.98
CA GLU A 116 8.81 -2.93 -12.05
C GLU A 116 8.93 -1.43 -12.33
N GLU A 117 9.01 -0.61 -11.27
CA GLU A 117 9.19 0.85 -11.34
C GLU A 117 10.42 1.26 -12.17
N ILE A 118 11.50 0.46 -12.10
CA ILE A 118 12.76 0.72 -12.82
C ILE A 118 12.91 -0.14 -14.08
N ALA A 119 11.91 -0.97 -14.42
CA ALA A 119 11.96 -1.93 -15.53
C ALA A 119 13.20 -2.82 -15.50
N LEU A 120 13.44 -3.44 -14.34
CA LEU A 120 14.65 -4.23 -14.11
C LEU A 120 14.75 -5.45 -15.05
N ASN A 121 13.64 -6.12 -15.33
CA ASN A 121 13.64 -7.32 -16.17
C ASN A 121 14.08 -6.99 -17.60
N ASP A 122 13.37 -6.07 -18.27
CA ASP A 122 13.73 -5.57 -19.60
C ASP A 122 15.21 -5.17 -19.67
N PHE A 123 15.69 -4.44 -18.65
CA PHE A 123 17.07 -3.99 -18.60
C PHE A 123 18.09 -5.14 -18.45
N LEU A 124 17.80 -6.18 -17.69
CA LEU A 124 18.69 -7.34 -17.55
C LEU A 124 18.69 -8.18 -18.83
N GLU A 125 17.54 -8.37 -19.46
CA GLU A 125 17.40 -9.06 -20.75
C GLU A 125 18.22 -8.36 -21.84
N GLU A 126 18.13 -7.03 -21.94
CA GLU A 126 18.95 -6.20 -22.84
C GLU A 126 20.46 -6.34 -22.59
N LYS A 127 20.87 -6.81 -21.41
CA LYS A 127 22.27 -7.05 -21.03
C LYS A 127 22.67 -8.52 -21.08
N GLY A 128 21.80 -9.38 -21.62
CA GLY A 128 22.07 -10.80 -21.82
C GLY A 128 22.00 -11.63 -20.54
N ILE A 129 21.30 -11.14 -19.51
CA ILE A 129 21.03 -11.85 -18.26
C ILE A 129 19.54 -12.18 -18.25
N GLU A 130 19.17 -13.45 -18.15
CA GLU A 130 17.77 -13.89 -18.15
C GLU A 130 17.14 -13.70 -16.76
N PRO A 131 16.17 -12.79 -16.56
CA PRO A 131 15.39 -12.70 -15.35
C PRO A 131 14.22 -13.69 -15.40
N VAL A 132 14.01 -14.43 -14.32
CA VAL A 132 12.89 -15.36 -14.17
C VAL A 132 12.07 -14.97 -12.96
N GLU A 133 10.83 -14.54 -13.20
CA GLU A 133 9.86 -14.29 -12.12
C GLU A 133 9.48 -15.57 -11.40
N THR A 134 9.43 -15.51 -10.08
CA THR A 134 9.21 -16.70 -9.23
C THR A 134 7.88 -16.68 -8.48
N ASP A 135 7.22 -15.51 -8.40
CA ASP A 135 5.82 -15.42 -7.98
C ASP A 135 4.94 -15.90 -9.13
N LEU A 136 3.98 -16.79 -8.87
CA LEU A 136 3.18 -17.38 -9.95
C LEU A 136 2.48 -16.32 -10.80
N GLY A 137 1.93 -15.29 -10.15
CA GLY A 137 1.23 -14.24 -10.85
C GLY A 137 2.16 -13.39 -11.72
N GLU A 138 3.35 -13.05 -11.21
CA GLU A 138 4.38 -12.33 -11.97
C GLU A 138 4.91 -13.20 -13.13
N TYR A 139 5.11 -14.50 -12.90
CA TYR A 139 5.52 -15.44 -13.93
C TYR A 139 4.52 -15.52 -15.08
N ILE A 140 3.22 -15.63 -14.78
CA ILE A 140 2.16 -15.66 -15.80
C ILE A 140 2.19 -14.41 -16.66
N ILE A 141 2.33 -13.22 -16.06
CA ILE A 141 2.34 -11.98 -16.84
C ILE A 141 3.69 -11.75 -17.55
N GLN A 142 4.80 -12.29 -17.03
CA GLN A 142 6.08 -12.31 -17.72
C GLN A 142 5.98 -13.09 -19.04
N LEU A 143 5.36 -14.28 -19.01
CA LEU A 143 5.09 -15.08 -20.22
C LEU A 143 4.21 -14.34 -21.24
N ARG A 144 3.35 -13.44 -20.77
CA ARG A 144 2.44 -12.65 -21.60
C ARG A 144 2.98 -11.27 -21.98
N HIS A 145 4.17 -10.91 -21.49
CA HIS A 145 4.75 -9.56 -21.64
C HIS A 145 3.79 -8.44 -21.19
N GLU A 146 3.07 -8.67 -20.09
CA GLU A 146 2.09 -7.75 -19.53
C GLU A 146 2.59 -7.15 -18.20
N PRO A 147 2.28 -5.87 -17.90
CA PRO A 147 2.57 -5.31 -16.57
C PRO A 147 1.60 -5.84 -15.51
N PRO A 148 1.94 -5.76 -14.22
CA PRO A 148 1.05 -6.23 -13.16
C PRO A 148 -0.20 -5.34 -13.05
N SER A 149 -1.38 -5.97 -13.01
CA SER A 149 -2.66 -5.27 -12.83
C SER A 149 -2.95 -4.93 -11.36
N HIS A 150 -2.33 -5.63 -10.40
CA HIS A 150 -2.55 -5.41 -8.98
C HIS A 150 -1.28 -5.65 -8.16
N ILE A 151 -1.05 -4.79 -7.17
CA ILE A 151 0.13 -4.86 -6.28
C ILE A 151 0.26 -6.11 -5.41
N ILE A 152 -0.77 -6.94 -5.21
CA ILE A 152 -0.68 -8.21 -4.45
C ILE A 152 -1.06 -9.43 -5.31
N ALA A 153 -1.89 -9.25 -6.34
CA ALA A 153 -2.37 -10.32 -7.21
C ALA A 153 -2.18 -9.91 -8.69
N PRO A 154 -0.95 -9.97 -9.22
CA PRO A 154 -0.57 -9.24 -10.44
C PRO A 154 -1.36 -9.70 -11.68
N ALA A 155 -1.67 -11.00 -11.78
CA ALA A 155 -2.47 -11.63 -12.84
C ALA A 155 -4.00 -11.62 -12.60
N VAL A 156 -4.53 -10.82 -11.66
CA VAL A 156 -5.97 -10.88 -11.28
C VAL A 156 -6.94 -10.46 -12.39
N HIS A 157 -6.44 -9.86 -13.47
CA HIS A 157 -7.21 -9.49 -14.64
C HIS A 157 -7.45 -10.67 -15.60
N LEU A 158 -6.75 -11.79 -15.41
CA LEU A 158 -6.83 -12.96 -16.28
C LEU A 158 -7.83 -13.99 -15.75
N VAL A 159 -8.45 -14.71 -16.68
CA VAL A 159 -9.18 -15.95 -16.37
C VAL A 159 -8.29 -17.17 -16.57
N LYS A 160 -8.68 -18.30 -15.96
CA LYS A 160 -7.92 -19.55 -15.97
C LYS A 160 -7.59 -20.04 -17.39
N GLU A 161 -8.52 -19.85 -18.32
CA GLU A 161 -8.36 -20.25 -19.72
C GLU A 161 -7.18 -19.50 -20.37
N GLN A 162 -7.06 -18.18 -20.15
CA GLN A 162 -5.94 -17.38 -20.65
C GLN A 162 -4.59 -17.77 -20.02
N VAL A 163 -4.60 -18.25 -18.77
CA VAL A 163 -3.40 -18.78 -18.10
C VAL A 163 -2.98 -20.11 -18.73
N SER A 164 -3.93 -20.98 -19.03
CA SER A 164 -3.70 -22.25 -19.73
C SER A 164 -3.08 -22.02 -21.11
N ASP A 165 -3.63 -21.06 -21.88
CA ASP A 165 -3.11 -20.71 -23.20
C ASP A 165 -1.65 -20.21 -23.12
N ALA A 166 -1.35 -19.32 -22.17
CA ALA A 166 0.01 -18.82 -21.96
C ALA A 166 1.01 -19.93 -21.61
N PHE A 167 0.60 -20.92 -20.81
CA PHE A 167 1.45 -22.07 -20.48
C PHE A 167 1.66 -23.01 -21.68
N ARG A 168 0.65 -23.19 -22.52
CA ARG A 168 0.77 -23.98 -23.75
C ARG A 168 1.74 -23.33 -24.75
N GLU A 169 1.68 -22.01 -24.87
CA GLU A 169 2.57 -21.23 -25.73
C GLU A 169 4.02 -21.22 -25.22
N ALA A 170 4.22 -21.08 -23.91
CA ALA A 170 5.56 -20.95 -23.33
C ALA A 170 6.26 -22.30 -23.07
N HIS A 171 5.55 -23.32 -22.58
CA HIS A 171 6.15 -24.60 -22.19
C HIS A 171 5.99 -25.64 -23.31
N THR A 172 6.61 -25.37 -24.45
CA THR A 172 6.54 -26.23 -25.64
C THR A 172 7.32 -27.53 -25.51
N ASP A 173 8.16 -27.67 -24.47
CA ASP A 173 8.90 -28.90 -24.13
C ASP A 173 8.01 -29.97 -23.47
N LEU A 174 6.79 -29.62 -23.08
CA LEU A 174 5.84 -30.52 -22.42
C LEU A 174 4.81 -31.10 -23.40
N PRO A 175 4.19 -32.26 -23.10
CA PRO A 175 3.16 -32.86 -23.96
C PRO A 175 2.02 -31.90 -24.30
N ALA A 176 1.59 -31.88 -25.56
CA ALA A 176 0.56 -30.95 -26.03
C ALA A 176 -0.83 -31.26 -25.44
N ASP A 177 -1.11 -32.53 -25.11
CA ASP A 177 -2.39 -33.04 -24.60
C ASP A 177 -2.50 -33.00 -23.06
N ARG A 178 -1.54 -32.38 -22.37
CA ARG A 178 -1.55 -32.27 -20.90
C ARG A 178 -2.76 -31.48 -20.39
N ASN A 179 -3.27 -31.89 -19.22
CA ASN A 179 -4.43 -31.28 -18.57
C ASN A 179 -4.05 -29.98 -17.86
N LEU A 180 -4.60 -28.86 -18.34
CA LEU A 180 -4.46 -27.52 -17.76
C LEU A 180 -5.83 -26.89 -17.45
N ASP A 181 -6.84 -27.74 -17.25
CA ASP A 181 -8.23 -27.32 -17.03
C ASP A 181 -8.50 -26.97 -15.57
N GLU A 182 -7.60 -27.33 -14.65
CA GLU A 182 -7.77 -27.12 -13.22
C GLU A 182 -6.61 -26.35 -12.59
N ALA A 183 -6.91 -25.58 -11.53
CA ALA A 183 -5.89 -24.80 -10.83
C ALA A 183 -4.73 -25.68 -10.27
N PRO A 184 -4.97 -26.89 -9.70
CA PRO A 184 -3.89 -27.73 -9.21
C PRO A 184 -2.92 -28.18 -10.31
N THR A 185 -3.39 -28.45 -11.53
CA THR A 185 -2.52 -28.90 -12.62
C THR A 185 -1.69 -27.75 -13.19
N LEU A 186 -2.30 -26.56 -13.35
CA LEU A 186 -1.57 -25.32 -13.68
C LEU A 186 -0.44 -25.06 -12.66
N LEU A 187 -0.76 -25.14 -11.36
CA LEU A 187 0.22 -24.94 -10.28
C LEU A 187 1.35 -25.98 -10.32
N ALA A 188 1.02 -27.25 -10.58
CA ALA A 188 2.00 -28.32 -10.66
C ALA A 188 2.99 -28.11 -11.81
N GLU A 189 2.50 -27.67 -12.98
CA GLU A 189 3.32 -27.36 -14.14
C GLU A 189 4.27 -26.18 -13.86
N ALA A 190 3.73 -25.04 -13.39
CA ALA A 190 4.53 -23.88 -13.04
C ALA A 190 5.61 -24.24 -12.02
N ARG A 191 5.25 -25.03 -11.00
CA ARG A 191 6.20 -25.52 -9.99
C ARG A 191 7.31 -26.37 -10.62
N ALA A 192 7.00 -27.27 -11.54
CA ALA A 192 7.99 -28.13 -12.19
C ALA A 192 8.99 -27.31 -13.02
N ILE A 193 8.51 -26.31 -13.77
CA ILE A 193 9.35 -25.40 -14.54
C ILE A 193 10.23 -24.55 -13.62
N LEU A 194 9.63 -23.84 -12.66
CA LEU A 194 10.34 -22.92 -11.77
C LEU A 194 11.36 -23.65 -10.88
N ARG A 195 11.10 -24.89 -10.47
CA ARG A 195 12.06 -25.71 -9.70
C ARG A 195 13.42 -25.81 -10.39
N ARG A 196 13.43 -26.02 -11.70
CA ARG A 196 14.68 -26.08 -12.49
C ARG A 196 15.38 -24.72 -12.51
N LYS A 197 14.61 -23.65 -12.69
CA LYS A 197 15.13 -22.27 -12.72
C LYS A 197 15.71 -21.82 -11.38
N PHE A 198 15.08 -22.15 -10.25
CA PHE A 198 15.63 -21.88 -8.92
C PHE A 198 17.02 -22.51 -8.69
N LEU A 199 17.20 -23.76 -9.12
CA LEU A 199 18.47 -24.48 -8.94
C LEU A 199 19.58 -23.98 -9.88
N ALA A 200 19.21 -23.42 -11.03
CA ALA A 200 20.14 -22.91 -12.03
C ALA A 200 20.51 -21.43 -11.83
N ALA A 201 19.80 -20.70 -10.97
CA ALA A 201 19.97 -19.26 -10.81
C ALA A 201 21.29 -18.88 -10.15
N ASP A 202 22.00 -17.92 -10.75
CA ASP A 202 23.28 -17.44 -10.22
C ASP A 202 23.06 -16.39 -9.12
N VAL A 203 22.03 -15.56 -9.29
CA VAL A 203 21.66 -14.48 -8.36
C VAL A 203 20.16 -14.52 -8.08
N GLY A 204 19.80 -14.32 -6.81
CA GLY A 204 18.44 -14.15 -6.34
C GLY A 204 18.14 -12.69 -6.06
N ILE A 205 17.06 -12.16 -6.61
CA ILE A 205 16.61 -10.78 -6.37
C ILE A 205 15.25 -10.80 -5.67
N THR A 206 15.13 -10.12 -4.54
CA THR A 206 13.84 -9.96 -3.86
C THR A 206 13.53 -8.49 -3.60
N GLY A 207 12.25 -8.19 -3.39
CA GLY A 207 11.85 -6.95 -2.72
C GLY A 207 12.05 -7.02 -1.19
N ALA A 208 11.56 -6.00 -0.49
CA ALA A 208 11.36 -6.05 0.95
C ALA A 208 10.00 -5.43 1.38
N ASN A 209 9.33 -6.09 2.31
CA ASN A 209 8.20 -5.53 3.05
C ASN A 209 8.69 -4.57 4.13
N PHE A 210 9.75 -4.94 4.86
CA PHE A 210 10.38 -4.15 5.91
C PHE A 210 11.91 -4.30 5.89
N LEU A 211 12.60 -3.25 6.33
CA LEU A 211 14.03 -3.25 6.65
C LEU A 211 14.15 -2.92 8.15
N ILE A 212 14.75 -3.78 8.96
CA ILE A 212 14.76 -3.62 10.42
C ILE A 212 16.09 -3.00 10.83
N ALA A 213 16.04 -1.75 11.30
CA ALA A 213 17.23 -0.98 11.62
C ALA A 213 18.04 -1.61 12.76
N GLU A 214 17.40 -2.16 13.80
CA GLU A 214 18.14 -2.69 14.95
C GLU A 214 19.02 -3.91 14.64
N THR A 215 18.63 -4.73 13.66
CA THR A 215 19.28 -6.01 13.32
C THR A 215 19.90 -6.04 11.94
N GLY A 216 19.62 -5.08 11.06
CA GLY A 216 20.03 -5.14 9.66
C GLY A 216 19.27 -6.20 8.86
N SER A 217 18.15 -6.70 9.39
CA SER A 217 17.37 -7.76 8.74
C SER A 217 16.44 -7.19 7.68
N THR A 218 16.23 -7.95 6.61
CA THR A 218 15.19 -7.68 5.61
C THR A 218 14.04 -8.65 5.79
N VAL A 219 12.81 -8.19 5.55
CA VAL A 219 11.61 -9.01 5.74
C VAL A 219 10.84 -9.11 4.44
N ILE A 220 10.54 -10.34 4.02
CA ILE A 220 9.63 -10.62 2.91
C ILE A 220 8.41 -11.42 3.39
N VAL A 221 7.27 -11.13 2.79
CA VAL A 221 5.97 -11.74 3.14
C VAL A 221 5.42 -12.40 1.88
N THR A 222 5.31 -13.73 1.87
CA THR A 222 4.84 -14.50 0.70
C THR A 222 3.85 -15.59 1.07
N ASN A 223 3.13 -16.12 0.08
CA ASN A 223 2.22 -17.25 0.25
C ASN A 223 2.68 -18.53 -0.46
N GLU A 224 3.74 -18.45 -1.28
CA GLU A 224 4.13 -19.52 -2.22
C GLU A 224 5.55 -20.08 -1.97
N GLY A 225 6.27 -19.59 -0.95
CA GLY A 225 7.62 -20.05 -0.58
C GLY A 225 8.72 -19.72 -1.60
N ASN A 226 8.35 -19.17 -2.75
CA ASN A 226 9.23 -18.77 -3.85
C ASN A 226 10.29 -17.74 -3.43
N GLY A 227 9.94 -16.83 -2.53
CA GLY A 227 10.87 -15.84 -1.98
C GLY A 227 12.03 -16.49 -1.24
N ASP A 228 11.76 -17.56 -0.48
CA ASP A 228 12.77 -18.30 0.28
C ASP A 228 13.74 -19.02 -0.65
N LEU A 229 13.22 -19.68 -1.69
CA LEU A 229 14.06 -20.33 -2.70
C LEU A 229 14.89 -19.32 -3.48
N THR A 230 14.31 -18.16 -3.82
CA THR A 230 15.01 -17.08 -4.52
C THR A 230 16.17 -16.53 -3.70
N GLN A 231 16.03 -16.38 -2.38
CA GLN A 231 17.07 -15.76 -1.56
C GLN A 231 18.13 -16.72 -1.01
N THR A 232 17.83 -18.03 -0.95
CA THR A 232 18.71 -19.02 -0.28
C THR A 232 19.56 -19.84 -1.23
N LEU A 233 19.04 -20.21 -2.41
CA LEU A 233 19.71 -21.12 -3.33
C LEU A 233 20.81 -20.46 -4.18
N PRO A 234 20.61 -19.22 -4.71
CA PRO A 234 21.63 -18.58 -5.52
C PRO A 234 22.87 -18.17 -4.73
N ARG A 235 24.00 -17.99 -5.42
CA ARG A 235 25.28 -17.60 -4.81
C ARG A 235 25.22 -16.21 -4.17
N ALA A 236 24.39 -15.32 -4.69
CA ALA A 236 24.18 -13.99 -4.13
C ALA A 236 22.70 -13.66 -4.00
N HIS A 237 22.35 -12.94 -2.93
CA HIS A 237 21.03 -12.39 -2.69
C HIS A 237 21.08 -10.86 -2.76
N ILE A 238 20.29 -10.28 -3.66
CA ILE A 238 20.08 -8.85 -3.79
C ILE A 238 18.68 -8.50 -3.29
N VAL A 239 18.60 -7.69 -2.24
CA VAL A 239 17.36 -7.07 -1.79
C VAL A 239 17.25 -5.69 -2.42
N LEU A 240 16.29 -5.48 -3.30
CA LEU A 240 15.92 -4.15 -3.78
C LEU A 240 14.81 -3.61 -2.87
N ALA A 241 15.03 -2.45 -2.25
CA ALA A 241 14.06 -1.83 -1.34
C ALA A 241 14.07 -0.31 -1.45
N SER A 242 12.93 0.32 -1.18
CA SER A 242 12.86 1.77 -1.10
C SER A 242 13.06 2.27 0.34
N LEU A 243 13.52 3.51 0.48
CA LEU A 243 13.97 4.08 1.77
C LEU A 243 12.92 3.97 2.89
N GLU A 244 11.66 4.21 2.55
CA GLU A 244 10.55 4.24 3.50
C GLU A 244 10.19 2.86 4.07
N LYS A 245 10.83 1.78 3.61
CA LYS A 245 10.60 0.42 4.12
C LYS A 245 11.24 0.16 5.48
N VAL A 246 12.15 1.02 5.92
CA VAL A 246 12.79 0.87 7.23
C VAL A 246 11.78 0.98 8.38
N VAL A 247 12.02 0.20 9.43
CA VAL A 247 11.35 0.22 10.73
C VAL A 247 12.40 0.08 11.84
N PRO A 248 12.16 0.65 13.03
CA PRO A 248 13.18 0.68 14.08
C PRO A 248 13.54 -0.73 14.60
N THR A 249 12.54 -1.50 15.04
CA THR A 249 12.75 -2.79 15.72
C THR A 249 11.94 -3.94 15.12
N LEU A 250 12.25 -5.16 15.56
CA LEU A 250 11.51 -6.39 15.28
C LEU A 250 10.08 -6.32 15.83
N GLU A 251 9.86 -5.72 17.00
CA GLU A 251 8.52 -5.53 17.58
C GLU A 251 7.68 -4.56 16.74
N ASP A 252 8.31 -3.51 16.21
CA ASP A 252 7.66 -2.57 15.31
C ASP A 252 7.25 -3.27 14.00
N ALA A 253 8.16 -4.05 13.41
CA ALA A 253 7.86 -4.88 12.24
C ALA A 253 6.71 -5.86 12.51
N SER A 254 6.75 -6.55 13.66
CA SER A 254 5.74 -7.52 14.10
C SER A 254 4.37 -6.87 14.27
N THR A 255 4.32 -5.66 14.82
CA THR A 255 3.09 -4.89 14.96
C THR A 255 2.48 -4.56 13.59
N ILE A 256 3.31 -4.10 12.65
CA ILE A 256 2.84 -3.77 11.30
C ILE A 256 2.43 -5.02 10.51
N LEU A 257 3.13 -6.14 10.67
CA LEU A 257 2.78 -7.42 10.05
C LEU A 257 1.37 -7.89 10.44
N ARG A 258 0.94 -7.67 11.69
CA ARG A 258 -0.42 -8.01 12.14
C ARG A 258 -1.52 -7.27 11.38
N VAL A 259 -1.27 -6.02 10.95
CA VAL A 259 -2.23 -5.25 10.15
C VAL A 259 -2.09 -5.48 8.65
N LEU A 260 -0.89 -5.87 8.18
CA LEU A 260 -0.60 -6.13 6.77
C LEU A 260 -1.45 -7.29 6.21
N ALA A 261 -1.28 -8.51 6.73
CA ALA A 261 -1.93 -9.71 6.20
C ALA A 261 -3.47 -9.60 6.28
N ARG A 262 -3.98 -9.08 7.40
CA ARG A 262 -5.43 -8.85 7.60
C ARG A 262 -6.00 -7.87 6.60
N SER A 263 -5.24 -6.85 6.23
CA SER A 263 -5.67 -5.83 5.27
C SER A 263 -5.51 -6.24 3.82
N ALA A 264 -4.52 -7.09 3.51
CA ALA A 264 -4.22 -7.52 2.15
C ALA A 264 -5.10 -8.68 1.71
N THR A 265 -4.96 -9.83 2.36
CA THR A 265 -5.60 -11.10 1.96
C THR A 265 -6.70 -11.53 2.92
N GLY A 266 -6.83 -10.86 4.07
CA GLY A 266 -7.74 -11.26 5.15
C GLY A 266 -7.24 -12.45 5.94
N GLN A 267 -5.95 -12.79 5.83
CA GLN A 267 -5.29 -13.78 6.66
C GLN A 267 -4.85 -13.15 7.99
N GLU A 268 -4.69 -13.97 9.03
CA GLU A 268 -4.11 -13.50 10.30
C GLU A 268 -2.62 -13.19 10.16
N PHE A 269 -1.95 -13.97 9.31
CA PHE A 269 -0.57 -13.84 8.90
C PHE A 269 -0.41 -14.50 7.52
N SER A 270 0.62 -14.16 6.75
CA SER A 270 0.91 -14.90 5.50
C SER A 270 1.42 -16.31 5.81
N VAL A 271 1.48 -17.17 4.80
CA VAL A 271 2.02 -18.53 4.95
C VAL A 271 3.52 -18.48 5.29
N TYR A 272 4.27 -17.57 4.65
CA TYR A 272 5.69 -17.35 4.90
C TYR A 272 5.95 -15.89 5.24
N THR A 273 6.68 -15.66 6.32
CA THR A 273 7.28 -14.36 6.65
C THR A 273 8.72 -14.61 7.04
N THR A 274 9.62 -14.22 6.15
CA THR A 274 11.02 -14.61 6.24
C THR A 274 11.87 -13.41 6.56
N PHE A 275 12.75 -13.58 7.55
CA PHE A 275 13.69 -12.58 8.03
C PHE A 275 15.09 -13.02 7.60
N SER A 276 15.75 -12.21 6.78
CA SER A 276 17.07 -12.51 6.22
C SER A 276 18.10 -11.52 6.73
N THR A 277 19.22 -12.02 7.26
CA THR A 277 20.23 -11.22 7.96
C THR A 277 21.64 -11.60 7.50
N GLY A 278 22.11 -10.95 6.44
CA GLY A 278 23.45 -11.18 5.90
C GLY A 278 23.58 -12.45 5.05
N PRO A 279 24.81 -12.73 4.57
CA PRO A 279 25.12 -13.95 3.84
C PRO A 279 25.20 -15.16 4.80
N ARG A 280 25.37 -16.36 4.23
CA ARG A 280 25.64 -17.57 5.01
C ARG A 280 26.91 -17.42 5.84
N ARG A 281 26.89 -17.97 7.05
CA ARG A 281 28.04 -18.06 7.95
C ARG A 281 28.79 -19.35 7.72
N ALA A 282 29.96 -19.49 8.35
CA ALA A 282 30.78 -20.68 8.22
C ALA A 282 30.09 -21.94 8.80
N GLU A 283 29.24 -21.76 9.80
CA GLU A 283 28.45 -22.82 10.44
C GLU A 283 27.12 -23.13 9.71
N ASP A 284 26.69 -22.26 8.79
CA ASP A 284 25.44 -22.46 8.06
C ASP A 284 25.66 -23.50 6.95
N LEU A 285 24.72 -24.44 6.83
CA LEU A 285 24.79 -25.50 5.81
C LEU A 285 24.63 -24.92 4.40
N ASP A 286 23.70 -23.98 4.24
CA ASP A 286 23.29 -23.40 2.97
C ASP A 286 22.99 -21.90 3.10
N GLY A 287 23.02 -21.19 1.99
CA GLY A 287 22.64 -19.78 1.88
C GLY A 287 23.51 -19.01 0.89
N PRO A 288 23.19 -17.73 0.63
CA PRO A 288 23.95 -16.92 -0.31
C PRO A 288 25.34 -16.60 0.26
N GLU A 289 26.36 -16.64 -0.59
CA GLU A 289 27.73 -16.25 -0.26
C GLU A 289 27.85 -14.72 -0.13
N GLU A 290 27.04 -13.99 -0.89
CA GLU A 290 26.98 -12.54 -0.86
C GLU A 290 25.58 -12.02 -0.61
N PHE A 291 25.46 -11.01 0.25
CA PHE A 291 24.20 -10.35 0.57
C PHE A 291 24.31 -8.86 0.28
N HIS A 292 23.45 -8.37 -0.61
CA HIS A 292 23.42 -6.98 -1.04
C HIS A 292 22.05 -6.35 -0.79
N VAL A 293 22.03 -5.13 -0.29
CA VAL A 293 20.81 -4.32 -0.20
C VAL A 293 20.96 -3.10 -1.08
N VAL A 294 20.12 -2.97 -2.10
CA VAL A 294 20.04 -1.79 -2.96
C VAL A 294 18.91 -0.91 -2.44
N LEU A 295 19.27 0.20 -1.80
CA LEU A 295 18.35 1.20 -1.28
C LEU A 295 18.06 2.26 -2.32
N LEU A 296 16.80 2.31 -2.77
CA LEU A 296 16.34 3.19 -3.84
C LEU A 296 15.49 4.33 -3.29
N ASP A 297 15.92 5.57 -3.53
CA ASP A 297 15.11 6.75 -3.25
C ASP A 297 14.04 6.97 -4.33
N ASN A 298 14.49 7.22 -5.55
CA ASN A 298 13.66 7.55 -6.72
C ASN A 298 12.62 8.65 -6.43
N GLY A 299 13.01 9.69 -5.67
CA GLY A 299 12.18 10.86 -5.37
C GLY A 299 11.27 10.73 -4.14
N ARG A 300 11.39 9.66 -3.34
CA ARG A 300 10.60 9.47 -2.11
C ARG A 300 11.04 10.41 -0.99
N SER A 301 12.33 10.69 -0.88
CA SER A 301 12.91 11.65 0.08
C SER A 301 12.29 13.05 -0.08
N ALA A 302 12.02 13.47 -1.32
CA ALA A 302 11.38 14.75 -1.64
C ALA A 302 9.93 14.88 -1.14
N MET A 303 9.29 13.78 -0.72
CA MET A 303 7.94 13.80 -0.15
C MET A 303 7.96 14.14 1.34
N LEU A 304 9.08 13.97 2.04
CA LEU A 304 9.22 14.32 3.46
C LEU A 304 8.99 15.82 3.69
N GLY A 305 8.28 16.15 4.76
CA GLY A 305 7.91 17.52 5.11
C GLY A 305 6.81 18.15 4.24
N THR A 306 6.27 17.43 3.25
CA THR A 306 5.23 17.94 2.33
C THR A 306 3.83 17.40 2.67
N GLU A 307 2.79 17.89 2.00
CA GLU A 307 1.44 17.32 2.09
C GLU A 307 1.34 15.85 1.62
N PHE A 308 2.39 15.30 1.02
CA PHE A 308 2.46 13.92 0.53
C PHE A 308 3.25 12.98 1.45
N GLN A 309 3.90 13.46 2.52
CA GLN A 309 4.73 12.64 3.42
C GLN A 309 4.00 11.38 3.92
N ASP A 310 2.73 11.52 4.28
CA ASP A 310 1.89 10.45 4.80
C ASP A 310 1.77 9.24 3.83
N MET A 311 2.06 9.43 2.54
CA MET A 311 2.09 8.37 1.54
C MET A 311 3.25 7.38 1.80
N LEU A 312 4.36 7.85 2.37
CA LEU A 312 5.52 7.03 2.74
C LEU A 312 5.23 6.02 3.86
N ARG A 313 4.06 6.10 4.52
CA ARG A 313 3.61 5.06 5.45
C ARG A 313 3.13 3.79 4.75
N CYS A 314 3.00 3.79 3.42
CA CYS A 314 2.32 2.72 2.70
C CYS A 314 3.05 1.37 2.76
N ILE A 315 2.42 0.39 3.41
CA ILE A 315 2.89 -1.01 3.48
C ILE A 315 2.44 -1.86 2.28
N ARG A 316 1.94 -1.23 1.21
CA ARG A 316 1.52 -1.88 -0.05
C ARG A 316 0.51 -3.03 0.10
N CYS A 317 -0.38 -2.96 1.09
CA CYS A 317 -1.37 -4.00 1.36
C CYS A 317 -2.48 -4.16 0.30
N GLY A 318 -2.71 -3.19 -0.58
CA GLY A 318 -3.75 -3.28 -1.61
C GLY A 318 -5.19 -3.00 -1.14
N ALA A 319 -5.43 -2.81 0.16
CA ALA A 319 -6.77 -2.55 0.70
C ALA A 319 -7.50 -1.37 0.02
N CYS A 320 -6.75 -0.33 -0.36
CA CYS A 320 -7.30 0.83 -1.07
C CYS A 320 -7.75 0.52 -2.50
N LEU A 321 -7.07 -0.39 -3.21
CA LEU A 321 -7.45 -0.84 -4.56
C LEU A 321 -8.74 -1.66 -4.47
N ASN A 322 -8.76 -2.65 -3.57
CA ASN A 322 -9.88 -3.58 -3.38
C ASN A 322 -11.20 -2.88 -3.00
N HIS A 323 -11.14 -1.71 -2.37
CA HIS A 323 -12.31 -0.93 -1.98
C HIS A 323 -12.62 0.24 -2.94
N CYS A 324 -11.80 0.45 -3.97
CA CYS A 324 -11.99 1.54 -4.90
C CYS A 324 -13.01 1.16 -5.97
N PRO A 325 -14.14 1.89 -6.11
CA PRO A 325 -15.13 1.59 -7.14
C PRO A 325 -14.59 1.84 -8.56
N VAL A 326 -13.64 2.75 -8.73
CA VAL A 326 -13.01 3.04 -10.03
C VAL A 326 -12.13 1.86 -10.43
N TYR A 327 -11.17 1.48 -9.59
CA TYR A 327 -10.30 0.31 -9.84
C TYR A 327 -11.11 -0.97 -10.06
N GLY A 328 -12.15 -1.22 -9.25
CA GLY A 328 -13.02 -2.38 -9.43
C GLY A 328 -13.84 -2.36 -10.73
N ALA A 329 -13.92 -1.24 -11.44
CA ALA A 329 -14.60 -1.15 -12.73
C ALA A 329 -13.63 -1.22 -13.92
N VAL A 330 -12.47 -0.55 -13.84
CA VAL A 330 -11.55 -0.40 -14.97
C VAL A 330 -10.26 -1.24 -14.86
N GLY A 331 -10.03 -1.91 -13.74
CA GLY A 331 -8.82 -2.68 -13.49
C GLY A 331 -7.57 -1.82 -13.30
N GLY A 332 -6.41 -2.49 -13.23
CA GLY A 332 -5.12 -1.83 -13.00
C GLY A 332 -4.51 -1.19 -14.23
N HIS A 333 -4.56 -1.86 -15.37
CA HIS A 333 -3.91 -1.41 -16.61
C HIS A 333 -4.45 -0.08 -17.13
N ALA A 334 -5.72 0.24 -16.83
CA ALA A 334 -6.30 1.54 -17.18
C ALA A 334 -5.53 2.73 -16.60
N TYR A 335 -4.85 2.56 -15.45
CA TYR A 335 -4.03 3.62 -14.82
C TYR A 335 -2.73 3.91 -15.60
N GLY A 336 -2.31 3.02 -16.51
CA GLY A 336 -1.22 3.24 -17.45
C GLY A 336 0.19 3.31 -16.86
N TRP A 337 0.38 2.77 -15.65
CA TRP A 337 1.71 2.57 -15.06
C TRP A 337 1.69 1.56 -13.91
N VAL A 338 2.87 1.26 -13.37
CA VAL A 338 3.16 0.23 -12.34
C VAL A 338 2.28 0.32 -11.10
N TYR A 339 1.90 1.53 -10.67
CA TYR A 339 1.07 1.73 -9.48
C TYR A 339 -0.37 2.13 -9.85
N PRO A 340 -1.34 1.20 -9.72
CA PRO A 340 -2.74 1.50 -9.98
C PRO A 340 -3.51 1.95 -8.73
N GLY A 341 -4.75 2.36 -8.96
CA GLY A 341 -5.72 2.65 -7.90
C GLY A 341 -5.42 3.92 -7.08
N PRO A 342 -6.08 4.11 -5.93
CA PRO A 342 -5.96 5.32 -5.13
C PRO A 342 -4.55 5.63 -4.63
N MET A 343 -3.76 4.59 -4.34
CA MET A 343 -2.37 4.75 -3.93
C MET A 343 -1.49 5.24 -5.09
N GLY A 344 -1.65 4.62 -6.27
CA GLY A 344 -0.97 5.06 -7.49
C GLY A 344 -1.34 6.48 -7.89
N ALA A 345 -2.62 6.86 -7.76
CA ALA A 345 -3.09 8.22 -8.04
C ALA A 345 -2.45 9.31 -7.15
N VAL A 346 -1.78 8.92 -6.05
CA VAL A 346 -1.01 9.84 -5.20
C VAL A 346 0.49 9.70 -5.45
N LEU A 347 1.01 8.47 -5.48
CA LEU A 347 2.44 8.20 -5.57
C LEU A 347 3.00 8.47 -6.96
N THR A 348 2.32 8.00 -8.01
CA THR A 348 2.79 8.09 -9.40
C THR A 348 3.11 9.52 -9.83
N PRO A 349 2.25 10.54 -9.56
CA PRO A 349 2.60 11.92 -9.86
C PRO A 349 3.86 12.45 -9.15
N SER A 350 4.20 11.94 -7.95
CA SER A 350 5.46 12.28 -7.28
C SER A 350 6.68 11.70 -7.98
N LEU A 351 6.55 10.52 -8.59
CA LEU A 351 7.66 9.78 -9.20
C LEU A 351 7.93 10.22 -10.65
N VAL A 352 6.87 10.37 -11.46
CA VAL A 352 7.00 10.62 -12.91
C VAL A 352 6.46 11.98 -13.36
N GLY A 353 5.91 12.76 -12.44
CA GLY A 353 5.36 14.09 -12.71
C GLY A 353 3.85 14.11 -12.96
N ILE A 354 3.20 15.19 -12.54
CA ILE A 354 1.76 15.42 -12.71
C ILE A 354 1.37 15.66 -14.18
N ASP A 355 2.32 16.07 -15.02
CA ASP A 355 2.15 16.27 -16.47
C ASP A 355 1.79 15.01 -17.22
N LYS A 356 2.39 13.89 -16.84
CA LYS A 356 2.08 12.58 -17.45
C LYS A 356 0.91 11.88 -16.77
N THR A 357 0.46 12.38 -15.61
CA THR A 357 -0.39 11.62 -14.69
C THR A 357 -1.62 12.38 -14.21
N GLY A 358 -1.90 13.56 -14.76
CA GLY A 358 -3.00 14.44 -14.33
C GLY A 358 -4.39 13.77 -14.31
N HIS A 359 -4.61 12.75 -15.13
CA HIS A 359 -5.86 11.98 -15.07
C HIS A 359 -6.02 11.10 -13.82
N LEU A 360 -4.93 10.65 -13.19
CA LEU A 360 -5.01 9.68 -12.09
C LEU A 360 -5.64 10.28 -10.81
N PRO A 361 -5.21 11.47 -10.31
CA PRO A 361 -5.92 12.13 -9.20
C PRO A 361 -7.37 12.48 -9.55
N ASN A 362 -7.68 12.60 -10.84
CA ASN A 362 -9.03 12.85 -11.32
C ASN A 362 -9.89 11.57 -11.39
N ALA A 363 -9.28 10.40 -11.49
CA ALA A 363 -9.91 9.08 -11.51
C ALA A 363 -10.36 8.60 -10.11
N SER A 364 -11.11 9.44 -9.40
CA SER A 364 -11.62 9.17 -8.05
C SER A 364 -12.97 9.83 -7.82
N SER A 365 -13.88 9.09 -7.18
CA SER A 365 -15.17 9.61 -6.71
C SER A 365 -15.08 10.35 -5.38
N PHE A 366 -13.91 10.36 -4.73
CA PHE A 366 -13.68 10.92 -3.40
C PHE A 366 -14.63 10.38 -2.34
N CYS A 367 -15.06 9.12 -2.47
CA CYS A 367 -15.96 8.46 -1.51
C CYS A 367 -15.32 8.21 -0.12
N GLY A 368 -14.01 8.41 0.03
CA GLY A 368 -13.29 8.26 1.31
C GLY A 368 -13.04 6.80 1.74
N ARG A 369 -13.51 5.81 0.99
CA ARG A 369 -13.40 4.39 1.41
C ARG A 369 -11.94 3.92 1.53
N CYS A 370 -11.07 4.35 0.61
CA CYS A 370 -9.65 4.01 0.63
C CYS A 370 -8.93 4.50 1.90
N GLU A 371 -9.31 5.65 2.43
CA GLU A 371 -8.80 6.21 3.69
C GLU A 371 -9.38 5.45 4.89
N ALA A 372 -10.70 5.22 4.89
CA ALA A 372 -11.39 4.51 5.97
C ALA A 372 -10.80 3.10 6.23
N VAL A 373 -10.39 2.40 5.18
CA VAL A 373 -9.86 1.03 5.27
C VAL A 373 -8.33 0.95 5.34
N CYS A 374 -7.61 2.06 5.18
CA CYS A 374 -6.15 2.05 5.17
C CYS A 374 -5.62 1.64 6.55
N PRO A 375 -4.84 0.55 6.68
CA PRO A 375 -4.27 0.16 7.97
C PRO A 375 -3.28 1.20 8.52
N MET A 376 -2.74 2.04 7.64
CA MET A 376 -1.74 3.07 7.96
C MET A 376 -2.33 4.49 8.01
N ARG A 377 -3.68 4.60 8.05
CA ARG A 377 -4.42 5.87 8.13
C ARG A 377 -3.94 6.94 7.12
N ILE A 378 -3.65 6.52 5.88
CA ILE A 378 -3.17 7.44 4.83
C ILE A 378 -4.36 8.20 4.24
N PRO A 379 -4.38 9.55 4.27
CA PRO A 379 -5.47 10.36 3.76
C PRO A 379 -5.37 10.54 2.23
N LEU A 380 -5.46 9.44 1.49
CA LEU A 380 -5.35 9.43 0.01
C LEU A 380 -6.30 10.43 -0.68
N PRO A 381 -7.58 10.60 -0.27
CA PRO A 381 -8.44 11.62 -0.85
C PRO A 381 -7.90 13.04 -0.67
N LYS A 382 -7.34 13.38 0.49
CA LYS A 382 -6.74 14.70 0.72
C LYS A 382 -5.55 14.94 -0.23
N MET A 383 -4.66 13.97 -0.35
CA MET A 383 -3.49 14.06 -1.23
C MET A 383 -3.88 14.16 -2.72
N MET A 384 -4.87 13.39 -3.17
CA MET A 384 -5.37 13.52 -4.54
C MET A 384 -5.96 14.91 -4.81
N ARG A 385 -6.56 15.58 -3.80
CA ARG A 385 -6.99 16.99 -3.94
C ARG A 385 -5.81 17.93 -4.12
N HIS A 386 -4.73 17.75 -3.36
CA HIS A 386 -3.52 18.55 -3.54
C HIS A 386 -2.92 18.40 -4.94
N TRP A 387 -2.98 17.21 -5.53
CA TRP A 387 -2.59 17.05 -6.94
C TRP A 387 -3.52 17.78 -7.91
N ARG A 388 -4.84 17.75 -7.68
CA ARG A 388 -5.81 18.53 -8.49
C ARG A 388 -5.61 20.04 -8.34
N GLU A 389 -5.24 20.51 -7.15
CA GLU A 389 -4.89 21.92 -6.90
C GLU A 389 -3.66 22.32 -7.73
N ARG A 390 -2.57 21.53 -7.65
CA ARG A 390 -1.35 21.75 -8.43
C ARG A 390 -1.59 21.70 -9.95
N GLU A 391 -2.43 20.77 -10.42
CA GLU A 391 -2.85 20.68 -11.83
C GLU A 391 -3.59 21.94 -12.29
N PHE A 392 -4.48 22.47 -11.44
CA PHE A 392 -5.25 23.68 -11.71
C PHE A 392 -4.37 24.93 -11.74
N GLU A 393 -3.48 25.08 -10.75
CA GLU A 393 -2.50 26.17 -10.65
C GLU A 393 -1.54 26.20 -11.84
N ARG A 394 -1.11 25.03 -12.31
CA ARG A 394 -0.25 24.88 -13.50
C ARG A 394 -1.02 24.96 -14.83
N HIS A 395 -2.32 25.23 -14.79
CA HIS A 395 -3.16 25.43 -15.97
C HIS A 395 -3.24 24.21 -16.90
N MET A 396 -3.09 23.01 -16.35
CA MET A 396 -3.06 21.75 -17.10
C MET A 396 -4.46 21.23 -17.44
N THR A 397 -5.49 21.79 -16.79
CA THR A 397 -6.89 21.56 -17.14
C THR A 397 -7.34 22.49 -18.28
N PRO A 398 -8.28 22.05 -19.15
CA PRO A 398 -8.77 22.85 -20.27
C PRO A 398 -9.25 24.25 -19.84
N ALA A 399 -8.88 25.28 -20.61
CA ALA A 399 -9.22 26.67 -20.29
C ALA A 399 -10.74 26.88 -20.11
N ALA A 400 -11.56 26.24 -20.95
CA ALA A 400 -13.02 26.29 -20.82
C ALA A 400 -13.51 25.76 -19.46
N ALA A 401 -12.92 24.67 -18.95
CA ALA A 401 -13.27 24.11 -17.65
C ALA A 401 -12.84 25.05 -16.51
N ARG A 402 -11.64 25.64 -16.60
CA ARG A 402 -11.16 26.62 -15.60
C ARG A 402 -12.02 27.87 -15.57
N THR A 403 -12.39 28.42 -16.73
CA THR A 403 -13.29 29.58 -16.84
C THR A 403 -14.69 29.25 -16.32
N ALA A 404 -15.25 28.09 -16.67
CA ALA A 404 -16.55 27.67 -16.17
C ALA A 404 -16.56 27.51 -14.64
N LEU A 405 -15.53 26.92 -14.06
CA LEU A 405 -15.35 26.84 -12.61
C LEU A 405 -15.19 28.22 -11.96
N GLY A 406 -14.43 29.13 -12.59
CA GLY A 406 -14.27 30.51 -12.12
C GLY A 406 -15.59 31.29 -12.11
N LEU A 407 -16.38 31.19 -13.18
CA LEU A 407 -17.72 31.77 -13.26
C LEU A 407 -18.67 31.17 -12.22
N TRP A 408 -18.62 29.85 -12.05
CA TRP A 408 -19.41 29.16 -11.03
C TRP A 408 -19.02 29.61 -9.63
N ALA A 409 -17.73 29.72 -9.31
CA ALA A 409 -17.24 30.17 -8.01
C ALA A 409 -17.66 31.63 -7.74
N TRP A 410 -17.53 32.51 -8.73
CA TRP A 410 -18.01 33.88 -8.68
C TRP A 410 -19.51 33.94 -8.38
N LEU A 411 -20.31 33.09 -9.02
CA LEU A 411 -21.75 33.02 -8.79
C LEU A 411 -22.10 32.46 -7.41
N ALA A 412 -21.47 31.34 -7.02
CA ALA A 412 -21.70 30.64 -5.76
C ALA A 412 -21.31 31.50 -4.54
N ALA A 413 -20.29 32.35 -4.67
CA ALA A 413 -19.87 33.31 -3.65
C ALA A 413 -20.90 34.45 -3.42
N ARG A 414 -21.98 34.53 -4.20
CA ARG A 414 -23.05 35.53 -4.07
C ARG A 414 -24.39 34.86 -3.73
N PRO A 415 -24.68 34.58 -2.44
CA PRO A 415 -25.83 33.76 -2.03
C PRO A 415 -27.19 34.26 -2.53
N ARG A 416 -27.38 35.60 -2.61
CA ARG A 416 -28.64 36.19 -3.12
C ARG A 416 -28.82 35.90 -4.61
N LEU A 417 -27.78 36.15 -5.42
CA LEU A 417 -27.78 35.91 -6.85
C LEU A 417 -27.91 34.41 -7.15
N TYR A 418 -27.12 33.58 -6.48
CA TYR A 418 -27.20 32.12 -6.59
C TYR A 418 -28.61 31.61 -6.27
N GLY A 419 -29.21 32.09 -5.18
CA GLY A 419 -30.56 31.69 -4.77
C GLY A 419 -31.65 32.09 -5.79
N LEU A 420 -31.52 33.26 -6.42
CA LEU A 420 -32.45 33.72 -7.46
C LEU A 420 -32.30 32.87 -8.74
N LEU A 421 -31.07 32.68 -9.22
CA LEU A 421 -30.81 31.88 -10.43
C LEU A 421 -31.16 30.41 -10.23
N ALA A 422 -30.88 29.83 -9.06
CA ALA A 422 -31.28 28.47 -8.74
C ALA A 422 -32.81 28.29 -8.72
N ASP A 423 -33.56 29.23 -8.15
CA ASP A 423 -35.03 29.16 -8.16
C ASP A 423 -35.60 29.29 -9.57
N PHE A 424 -35.04 30.20 -10.38
CA PHE A 424 -35.38 30.33 -11.79
C PHE A 424 -35.06 29.04 -12.57
N GLY A 425 -33.85 28.50 -12.39
CA GLY A 425 -33.41 27.27 -13.04
C GLY A 425 -34.30 26.07 -12.72
N MET A 426 -34.72 25.91 -11.46
CA MET A 426 -35.65 24.83 -11.08
C MET A 426 -37.03 24.98 -11.76
N ARG A 427 -37.55 26.20 -11.91
CA ARG A 427 -38.80 26.45 -12.64
C ARG A 427 -38.65 26.17 -14.13
N ALA A 428 -37.55 26.62 -14.74
CA ALA A 428 -37.26 26.38 -16.15
C ALA A 428 -37.13 24.88 -16.45
N LEU A 429 -36.38 24.13 -15.64
CA LEU A 429 -36.25 22.68 -15.77
C LEU A 429 -37.60 21.97 -15.61
N ARG A 430 -38.45 22.40 -14.67
CA ARG A 430 -39.80 21.84 -14.50
C ARG A 430 -40.69 22.09 -15.72
N LEU A 431 -40.68 23.31 -16.25
CA LEU A 431 -41.45 23.66 -17.45
C LEU A 431 -40.97 22.83 -18.66
N TRP A 432 -39.66 22.67 -18.79
CA TRP A 432 -39.06 21.89 -19.87
C TRP A 432 -39.34 20.39 -19.74
N ALA A 433 -39.47 19.86 -18.53
CA ALA A 433 -39.90 18.48 -18.31
C ALA A 433 -41.34 18.22 -18.78
N ARG A 434 -42.16 19.27 -19.01
CA ARG A 434 -43.53 19.19 -19.55
C ARG A 434 -44.42 18.16 -18.82
N GLY A 435 -44.26 18.07 -17.49
CA GLY A 435 -45.00 17.12 -16.65
C GLY A 435 -44.48 15.68 -16.69
N ARG A 436 -43.48 15.37 -17.52
CA ARG A 436 -42.74 14.10 -17.45
C ARG A 436 -41.83 14.17 -16.23
N GLY A 437 -41.91 13.20 -15.32
CA GLY A 437 -41.16 13.21 -14.05
C GLY A 437 -39.63 13.23 -14.20
N ALA A 438 -39.10 13.19 -15.42
CA ALA A 438 -37.68 13.27 -15.71
C ALA A 438 -37.39 13.87 -17.10
N LEU A 439 -36.16 14.33 -17.27
CA LEU A 439 -35.55 14.79 -18.53
C LEU A 439 -34.57 13.72 -19.03
N VAL A 440 -34.94 13.05 -20.13
CA VAL A 440 -34.15 11.97 -20.75
C VAL A 440 -32.96 12.50 -21.53
N ARG A 441 -33.02 13.74 -22.03
CA ARG A 441 -31.92 14.38 -22.76
C ARG A 441 -31.79 15.84 -22.36
N VAL A 442 -30.60 16.21 -21.91
CA VAL A 442 -30.29 17.58 -21.50
C VAL A 442 -29.03 18.03 -22.25
N PRO A 443 -29.08 19.10 -23.09
CA PRO A 443 -27.89 19.63 -23.75
C PRO A 443 -26.81 19.98 -22.72
N LEU A 444 -25.55 19.75 -23.08
CA LEU A 444 -24.38 19.91 -22.21
C LEU A 444 -24.30 18.94 -21.02
N ALA A 445 -25.32 18.09 -20.80
CA ALA A 445 -25.32 17.00 -19.82
C ALA A 445 -25.49 15.63 -20.48
N GLY A 446 -25.09 15.50 -21.76
CA GLY A 446 -25.16 14.26 -22.54
C GLY A 446 -24.45 13.08 -21.88
N GLY A 447 -23.30 13.32 -21.23
CA GLY A 447 -22.57 12.27 -20.51
C GLY A 447 -23.33 11.71 -19.30
N TRP A 448 -24.16 12.50 -18.63
CA TRP A 448 -25.03 12.03 -17.55
C TRP A 448 -26.27 11.32 -18.11
N THR A 449 -26.94 11.98 -19.05
CA THR A 449 -28.19 11.51 -19.67
C THR A 449 -28.03 10.29 -20.56
N ALA A 450 -26.80 9.92 -20.92
CA ALA A 450 -26.50 8.65 -21.57
C ALA A 450 -26.72 7.42 -20.67
N ALA A 451 -26.60 7.58 -19.34
CA ALA A 451 -26.71 6.48 -18.38
C ALA A 451 -27.79 6.69 -17.31
N ARG A 452 -28.27 7.93 -17.11
CA ARG A 452 -29.23 8.29 -16.06
C ARG A 452 -30.17 9.40 -16.52
N ASP A 453 -31.46 9.20 -16.30
CA ASP A 453 -32.43 10.28 -16.43
C ASP A 453 -32.19 11.37 -15.38
N LEU A 454 -32.38 12.63 -15.75
CA LEU A 454 -32.34 13.75 -14.80
C LEU A 454 -33.74 13.95 -14.21
N PRO A 455 -33.97 13.71 -12.90
CA PRO A 455 -35.30 13.87 -12.31
C PRO A 455 -35.78 15.31 -12.44
N ALA A 456 -37.04 15.48 -12.82
CA ALA A 456 -37.65 16.80 -12.98
C ALA A 456 -37.85 17.45 -11.60
N PRO A 457 -37.52 18.74 -11.43
CA PRO A 457 -37.79 19.43 -10.17
C PRO A 457 -39.27 19.45 -9.80
N GLU A 458 -39.60 18.99 -8.59
CA GLU A 458 -40.98 18.96 -8.08
C GLU A 458 -41.50 20.35 -7.64
N GLY A 459 -40.64 21.38 -7.61
CA GLY A 459 -41.03 22.70 -7.13
C GLY A 459 -39.91 23.72 -7.10
N ARG A 460 -39.90 24.56 -6.05
CA ARG A 460 -38.90 25.62 -5.85
C ARG A 460 -37.54 25.03 -5.45
N SER A 461 -36.50 25.86 -5.55
CA SER A 461 -35.16 25.51 -5.03
C SER A 461 -35.20 25.10 -3.55
N PHE A 462 -34.27 24.23 -3.14
CA PHE A 462 -34.12 23.82 -1.73
C PHE A 462 -34.07 25.03 -0.79
N GLN A 463 -33.32 26.07 -1.14
CA GLN A 463 -33.16 27.28 -0.33
C GLN A 463 -34.47 28.06 -0.19
N ALA A 464 -35.29 28.13 -1.25
CA ALA A 464 -36.59 28.78 -1.19
C ALA A 464 -37.58 27.97 -0.33
N GLN A 465 -37.57 26.64 -0.44
CA GLN A 465 -38.36 25.75 0.43
C GLN A 465 -37.94 25.88 1.90
N TRP A 466 -36.64 25.89 2.17
CA TRP A 466 -36.06 26.06 3.51
C TRP A 466 -36.49 27.38 4.16
N ARG A 467 -36.44 28.49 3.41
CA ARG A 467 -36.92 29.81 3.89
C ARG A 467 -38.41 29.78 4.21
N ARG A 468 -39.23 29.17 3.34
CA ARG A 468 -40.70 29.09 3.51
C ARG A 468 -41.09 28.27 4.74
N ARG A 469 -40.38 27.16 5.01
CA ARG A 469 -40.59 26.31 6.19
C ARG A 469 -40.07 26.92 7.50
N GLY A 470 -39.60 28.17 7.50
CA GLY A 470 -39.09 28.84 8.69
C GLY A 470 -37.68 28.41 9.11
N GLY A 471 -36.95 27.66 8.28
CA GLY A 471 -35.57 27.23 8.56
C GLY A 471 -34.60 28.40 8.77
N ALA A 472 -34.88 29.56 8.16
CA ALA A 472 -34.14 30.80 8.41
C ALA A 472 -34.40 31.40 9.81
N ARG A 473 -35.59 31.17 10.40
CA ARG A 473 -35.90 31.54 11.79
C ARG A 473 -35.25 30.58 12.80
N LEU A 474 -35.23 29.29 12.50
CA LEU A 474 -34.52 28.26 13.28
C LEU A 474 -33.01 28.48 13.30
N ALA A 475 -32.39 28.78 12.14
CA ALA A 475 -30.97 29.08 12.06
C ALA A 475 -30.61 30.34 12.87
N ARG A 476 -31.38 31.44 12.74
CA ARG A 476 -31.16 32.67 13.52
C ARG A 476 -31.35 32.46 15.03
N ARG A 477 -32.29 31.61 15.45
CA ARG A 477 -32.45 31.21 16.87
C ARG A 477 -31.26 30.39 17.36
N ALA A 478 -30.74 29.47 16.55
CA ALA A 478 -29.55 28.67 16.89
C ALA A 478 -28.28 29.54 16.99
N THR A 479 -28.12 30.55 16.12
CA THR A 479 -27.01 31.51 16.21
C THR A 479 -27.13 32.40 17.44
N MET A 480 -28.35 32.90 17.75
CA MET A 480 -28.60 33.66 18.99
C MET A 480 -28.32 32.83 20.25
N PHE A 481 -28.72 31.55 20.29
CA PHE A 481 -28.43 30.65 21.42
C PHE A 481 -26.93 30.41 21.59
N SER A 482 -26.19 30.25 20.49
CA SER A 482 -24.72 30.10 20.54
C SER A 482 -24.01 31.36 21.04
N THR A 483 -24.51 32.56 20.74
CA THR A 483 -23.97 33.81 21.29
C THR A 483 -24.43 34.10 22.73
N ALA A 484 -25.61 33.60 23.14
CA ALA A 484 -26.11 33.76 24.51
C ALA A 484 -25.44 32.78 25.51
N CYS A 485 -24.97 31.62 25.04
CA CYS A 485 -24.19 30.68 25.85
C CYS A 485 -22.68 31.01 25.91
N ALA A 486 -22.22 32.05 25.22
CA ALA A 486 -20.86 32.57 25.35
C ALA A 486 -20.76 33.57 26.53
N GLY A 487 -21.13 33.12 27.73
CA GLY A 487 -20.67 33.75 28.98
C GLY A 487 -19.22 33.33 29.25
N PRO A 488 -18.43 34.13 29.99
CA PRO A 488 -17.04 33.77 30.31
C PRO A 488 -17.04 32.44 31.08
N MET A 489 -16.36 31.44 30.53
CA MET A 489 -16.12 30.18 31.24
C MET A 489 -15.29 30.47 32.51
N PRO A 490 -15.67 29.95 33.69
CA PRO A 490 -14.78 30.00 34.84
C PRO A 490 -13.55 29.15 34.54
N GLY A 491 -12.37 29.74 34.68
CA GLY A 491 -11.10 29.04 34.48
C GLY A 491 -10.93 27.88 35.48
N PRO A 492 -10.14 26.84 35.13
CA PRO A 492 -9.88 25.73 36.04
C PRO A 492 -9.07 26.21 37.27
N PRO A 493 -9.34 25.68 38.47
CA PRO A 493 -8.57 26.06 39.66
C PRO A 493 -7.20 25.36 39.64
N GLY A 494 -6.14 26.16 39.73
CA GLY A 494 -4.80 25.68 40.10
C GLY A 494 -3.80 25.53 38.97
N ALA A 495 -3.09 26.62 38.65
CA ALA A 495 -1.70 26.55 38.19
C ALA A 495 -0.96 27.84 38.63
N PRO A 496 0.25 27.74 39.22
CA PRO A 496 0.92 28.87 39.83
C PRO A 496 1.51 29.84 38.80
N SER A 497 1.65 31.08 39.26
CA SER A 497 2.08 32.27 38.54
C SER A 497 3.50 32.22 37.96
N ARG A 498 3.61 32.70 36.70
CA ARG A 498 4.74 33.40 36.04
C ARG A 498 6.17 33.13 36.55
N VAL A 499 6.98 32.52 35.68
CA VAL A 499 8.42 32.80 35.57
C VAL A 499 8.72 33.37 34.18
N LYS A 500 9.66 34.31 34.16
CA LYS A 500 10.02 35.27 33.11
C LYS A 500 10.67 34.60 31.89
N SER A 501 10.42 35.20 30.72
CA SER A 501 11.28 35.37 29.53
C SER A 501 12.39 34.34 29.25
N THR A 502 12.31 33.68 28.08
CA THR A 502 13.48 33.14 27.35
C THR A 502 13.33 33.37 25.83
N PRO A 503 14.45 33.41 25.08
CA PRO A 503 14.58 34.22 23.87
C PRO A 503 14.32 33.47 22.55
N ALA A 504 14.30 34.23 21.47
CA ALA A 504 14.08 33.82 20.09
C ALA A 504 14.97 32.65 19.63
N TRP A 505 14.35 31.72 18.89
CA TRP A 505 15.04 30.64 18.18
C TRP A 505 15.77 31.17 16.94
N PRO A 506 17.02 30.75 16.67
CA PRO A 506 17.77 31.21 15.51
C PRO A 506 17.29 30.52 14.23
N ARG A 507 17.19 31.31 13.16
CA ARG A 507 16.98 30.87 11.78
C ARG A 507 18.12 29.94 11.37
N LEU A 508 17.79 28.69 11.00
CA LEU A 508 18.71 27.78 10.34
C LEU A 508 19.06 28.32 8.95
N ARG A 509 20.36 28.43 8.67
CA ARG A 509 20.91 28.76 7.35
C ARG A 509 20.87 27.53 6.44
N PRO A 510 20.57 27.68 5.14
CA PRO A 510 20.70 26.59 4.18
C PRO A 510 22.18 26.34 3.88
N ILE A 511 22.59 25.08 3.99
CA ILE A 511 23.91 24.60 3.58
C ILE A 511 23.74 23.83 2.26
N TRP A 512 24.59 24.19 1.30
CA TRP A 512 24.90 23.58 0.00
C TRP A 512 24.15 24.03 -1.27
N CYS A 513 24.92 24.77 -2.08
CA CYS A 513 24.79 24.98 -3.51
C CYS A 513 26.15 24.58 -4.14
N PRO A 514 26.21 23.79 -5.23
CA PRO A 514 27.47 23.30 -5.77
C PRO A 514 28.09 24.32 -6.74
N ARG A 515 29.42 24.52 -6.65
CA ARG A 515 30.20 25.09 -7.75
C ARG A 515 31.20 24.06 -8.25
N ALA A 516 31.18 23.89 -9.57
CA ALA A 516 32.14 23.17 -10.37
C ALA A 516 33.51 23.88 -10.41
N ALA A 517 34.61 23.10 -10.50
CA ALA A 517 35.53 23.08 -11.65
C ALA A 517 36.93 22.54 -11.29
N SER A 518 37.33 21.51 -12.06
CA SER A 518 38.64 21.28 -12.72
C SER A 518 39.96 21.07 -11.95
N SER A 519 40.54 19.89 -12.28
CA SER A 519 41.94 19.62 -12.73
C SER A 519 43.12 19.57 -11.75
N HIS A 520 43.51 18.32 -11.43
CA HIS A 520 44.84 17.69 -11.63
C HIS A 520 46.07 18.05 -10.74
N PRO A 521 47.10 17.16 -10.64
CA PRO A 521 47.43 16.48 -9.39
C PRO A 521 48.90 16.65 -8.90
N ALA A 522 49.20 16.35 -7.62
CA ALA A 522 50.54 15.90 -7.18
C ALA A 522 50.62 15.39 -5.73
N ARG A 523 51.21 14.18 -5.60
CA ARG A 523 52.26 13.71 -4.66
C ARG A 523 52.05 13.71 -3.12
N ALA A 524 51.93 12.48 -2.59
CA ALA A 524 52.80 11.80 -1.63
C ALA A 524 53.53 12.57 -0.49
N SER A 525 53.26 12.19 0.76
CA SER A 525 54.23 11.79 1.83
C SER A 525 53.47 11.65 3.17
N ILE A 526 53.32 10.44 3.73
CA ILE A 526 54.16 9.89 4.82
C ILE A 526 54.43 10.89 5.95
N PHE A 527 53.79 10.71 7.11
CA PHE A 527 54.46 10.80 8.41
C PHE A 527 53.75 9.92 9.45
N SER A 528 54.58 9.10 10.06
CA SER A 528 54.32 8.12 11.12
C SER A 528 54.45 8.73 12.52
N SER A 529 53.92 8.00 13.51
CA SER A 529 54.54 7.70 14.83
C SER A 529 53.73 8.14 16.10
N PRO A 530 54.02 7.57 17.31
CA PRO A 530 53.16 6.55 17.96
C PRO A 530 53.03 6.69 19.53
N TRP A 531 52.47 5.65 20.18
CA TRP A 531 52.56 5.20 21.62
C TRP A 531 51.32 5.39 22.54
N PRO A 532 51.07 4.52 23.57
CA PRO A 532 51.48 3.11 23.71
C PRO A 532 50.45 2.11 24.30
N LYS A 533 50.77 0.83 24.05
CA LYS A 533 50.22 -0.37 24.72
C LYS A 533 50.89 -0.62 26.07
N ARG A 534 50.12 -1.05 27.08
CA ARG A 534 50.64 -1.81 28.24
C ARG A 534 50.29 -3.29 28.10
N ARG A 535 51.30 -4.15 28.20
CA ARG A 535 51.21 -5.61 28.43
C ARG A 535 51.54 -5.90 29.90
N ARG A 536 50.87 -6.89 30.51
CA ARG A 536 51.45 -7.74 31.58
C ARG A 536 51.14 -9.21 31.27
N ARG A 537 52.12 -10.07 31.54
CA ARG A 537 52.13 -11.53 31.32
C ARG A 537 51.59 -12.32 32.54
N VAL A 538 50.98 -13.46 32.19
CA VAL A 538 50.64 -14.78 32.80
C VAL A 538 51.65 -15.28 33.89
N SER A 539 51.38 -16.14 34.89
CA SER A 539 50.66 -17.45 35.02
C SER A 539 50.57 -17.91 36.52
N PRO A 540 50.15 -19.16 36.89
CA PRO A 540 48.88 -19.90 36.68
C PRO A 540 48.29 -20.53 37.98
N GLY A 541 47.05 -21.05 37.96
CA GLY A 541 46.61 -22.07 38.94
C GLY A 541 45.10 -22.23 39.19
N SER A 542 44.61 -23.44 38.96
CA SER A 542 43.34 -24.09 39.41
C SER A 542 42.03 -23.91 38.61
N THR A 543 41.55 -25.05 38.12
CA THR A 543 40.27 -25.42 37.46
C THR A 543 39.24 -25.96 38.48
N PRO A 544 37.98 -26.33 38.10
CA PRO A 544 36.84 -25.50 37.73
C PRO A 544 35.58 -25.80 38.61
N PRO A 545 34.40 -25.22 38.33
CA PRO A 545 33.26 -26.10 38.10
C PRO A 545 32.36 -25.71 36.90
N THR A 546 31.52 -26.68 36.56
CA THR A 546 30.68 -26.94 35.37
C THR A 546 29.48 -26.00 35.16
N PRO A 547 28.86 -26.04 33.94
CA PRO A 547 27.98 -24.99 33.45
C PRO A 547 26.49 -25.21 33.77
N PHE A 548 25.79 -24.09 33.99
CA PHE A 548 24.34 -23.99 34.07
C PHE A 548 23.69 -24.23 32.69
N ARG A 549 22.76 -25.20 32.62
CA ARG A 549 21.77 -25.35 31.54
C ARG A 549 20.47 -24.63 31.95
N PRO A 550 19.77 -23.89 31.07
CA PRO A 550 18.37 -23.56 31.30
C PRO A 550 17.47 -24.70 30.81
N LYS A 551 16.69 -25.28 31.73
CA LYS A 551 15.62 -26.23 31.43
C LYS A 551 14.37 -25.47 30.96
N TRP A 552 13.81 -25.95 29.86
CA TRP A 552 12.44 -25.73 29.45
C TRP A 552 11.48 -26.29 30.52
N CYS A 553 10.47 -25.51 30.91
CA CYS A 553 9.31 -26.01 31.65
C CYS A 553 8.03 -25.54 30.97
N VAL A 554 7.42 -26.47 30.24
CA VAL A 554 5.99 -26.51 29.91
C VAL A 554 5.27 -27.10 31.12
N ILE A 555 4.40 -26.34 31.80
CA ILE A 555 3.35 -26.92 32.64
C ILE A 555 2.06 -26.09 32.51
N CYS A 556 0.99 -26.81 32.20
CA CYS A 556 -0.40 -26.41 32.13
C CYS A 556 -0.93 -25.74 33.41
N ALA A 557 -1.89 -24.83 33.22
CA ALA A 557 -2.88 -24.41 34.23
C ALA A 557 -3.69 -25.62 34.77
N PRO A 558 -4.34 -25.58 35.96
CA PRO A 558 -5.58 -24.77 36.12
C PRO A 558 -5.92 -24.28 37.56
N ARG A 559 -7.07 -23.57 37.65
CA ARG A 559 -7.91 -23.22 38.84
C ARG A 559 -7.73 -21.81 39.41
N THR A 560 -8.62 -20.86 39.06
CA THR A 560 -9.90 -20.49 39.72
C THR A 560 -9.78 -19.91 41.13
N CYS A 561 -10.08 -18.62 41.30
CA CYS A 561 -11.04 -18.13 42.30
C CYS A 561 -11.44 -16.65 42.07
N PRO A 562 -12.60 -16.20 42.56
CA PRO A 562 -13.39 -15.09 42.02
C PRO A 562 -13.27 -13.80 42.85
N CYS A 563 -13.63 -12.66 42.24
CA CYS A 563 -14.08 -11.48 42.98
C CYS A 563 -15.28 -10.86 42.26
N ALA A 564 -16.45 -11.07 42.86
CA ALA A 564 -17.66 -10.33 42.55
C ALA A 564 -17.86 -9.26 43.64
N SER A 565 -18.25 -8.06 43.25
CA SER A 565 -19.00 -7.16 44.12
C SER A 565 -20.10 -6.44 43.32
N PRO A 566 -21.31 -6.24 43.88
CA PRO A 566 -22.50 -5.87 43.11
C PRO A 566 -23.04 -4.48 43.49
N TRP A 567 -23.51 -3.69 42.52
CA TRP A 567 -24.37 -2.53 42.82
C TRP A 567 -25.57 -2.40 41.87
N ARG A 568 -26.72 -2.75 42.45
CA ARG A 568 -28.09 -2.20 42.31
C ARG A 568 -28.55 -1.69 40.94
N ARG A 569 -29.52 -2.40 40.35
CA ARG A 569 -30.60 -1.82 39.51
C ARG A 569 -31.94 -1.93 40.23
N THR A 570 -32.60 -0.80 40.42
CA THR A 570 -34.02 -0.68 40.78
C THR A 570 -34.90 -0.82 39.54
N ARG A 571 -36.04 -1.50 39.72
CA ARG A 571 -37.10 -1.81 38.75
C ARG A 571 -38.04 -0.62 38.53
N VAL A 572 -38.85 -0.69 37.46
CA VAL A 572 -40.34 -0.51 37.35
C VAL A 572 -40.63 -0.29 35.85
N CYS A 573 -41.14 -1.28 35.10
CA CYS A 573 -42.53 -1.77 34.90
C CYS A 573 -43.40 -0.90 33.96
N GLY A 574 -43.92 -1.51 32.88
CA GLY A 574 -44.98 -0.96 32.01
C GLY A 574 -45.19 -1.75 30.69
N ARG A 575 -46.18 -2.66 30.68
CA ARG A 575 -46.68 -3.62 29.64
C ARG A 575 -47.25 -2.99 28.32
N PRO A 576 -47.89 -3.73 27.37
CA PRO A 576 -47.41 -4.85 26.51
C PRO A 576 -47.94 -4.83 25.03
N ALA A 577 -47.55 -5.87 24.26
CA ALA A 577 -48.29 -6.56 23.18
C ALA A 577 -48.43 -5.95 21.76
N SER A 578 -47.77 -6.58 20.78
CA SER A 578 -48.42 -7.22 19.62
C SER A 578 -47.44 -8.16 18.89
N THR A 579 -47.97 -9.01 18.02
CA THR A 579 -47.63 -10.43 17.79
C THR A 579 -46.86 -10.72 16.49
N ARG A 580 -46.47 -12.01 16.36
CA ARG A 580 -46.08 -12.82 15.17
C ARG A 580 -44.55 -12.96 14.94
N THR A 581 -43.91 -14.12 14.81
CA THR A 581 -44.25 -15.58 14.77
C THR A 581 -42.90 -16.37 14.85
N PRO A 582 -42.85 -17.72 14.90
CA PRO A 582 -41.89 -18.47 15.73
C PRO A 582 -40.68 -19.08 14.97
N CYS A 583 -39.71 -19.49 15.79
CA CYS A 583 -38.55 -20.30 15.46
C CYS A 583 -38.83 -21.80 15.71
N TRP A 584 -38.12 -22.69 15.00
CA TRP A 584 -37.54 -23.99 15.42
C TRP A 584 -37.54 -25.02 14.26
N ARG A 585 -36.37 -25.53 13.84
CA ARG A 585 -35.79 -26.83 14.27
C ARG A 585 -34.86 -27.47 13.19
N CYS A 586 -33.68 -27.90 13.63
CA CYS A 586 -32.80 -28.86 12.94
C CYS A 586 -33.39 -30.28 12.93
N ALA A 587 -33.13 -31.07 11.88
CA ALA A 587 -32.88 -32.51 11.99
C ALA A 587 -32.21 -33.11 10.74
N ARG A 588 -31.41 -34.16 10.97
CA ARG A 588 -30.44 -34.85 10.10
C ARG A 588 -31.09 -35.97 9.26
N GLY A 589 -30.48 -36.32 8.12
CA GLY A 589 -30.63 -37.61 7.43
C GLY A 589 -29.32 -37.93 6.67
N ARG A 590 -28.54 -38.95 7.08
CA ARG A 590 -28.51 -40.38 6.67
C ARG A 590 -27.79 -40.66 5.34
N ALA A 591 -26.67 -41.38 5.42
CA ALA A 591 -26.11 -42.27 4.39
C ALA A 591 -25.29 -43.37 5.13
N THR A 592 -25.85 -44.54 5.44
CA THR A 592 -25.82 -45.82 4.69
C THR A 592 -24.43 -46.27 4.20
N ALA A 593 -23.87 -47.24 4.94
CA ALA A 593 -22.86 -48.19 4.48
C ALA A 593 -23.54 -49.56 4.28
N ARG A 594 -23.29 -50.23 3.15
CA ARG A 594 -23.44 -51.68 2.98
C ARG A 594 -22.57 -52.16 1.81
N THR A 595 -21.66 -53.07 2.12
CA THR A 595 -20.86 -53.89 1.20
C THR A 595 -21.64 -55.15 0.79
N ARG A 596 -21.61 -55.45 -0.53
CA ARG A 596 -21.54 -56.72 -1.32
C ARG A 596 -21.85 -58.09 -0.68
N PRO A 597 -22.23 -59.17 -1.44
CA PRO A 597 -21.66 -59.54 -2.75
C PRO A 597 -22.57 -60.22 -3.81
N ALA A 598 -22.13 -60.13 -5.08
CA ALA A 598 -22.03 -61.18 -6.11
C ALA A 598 -21.49 -60.53 -7.39
#